data_AF-A0A645G4P9-F1
#
_entry.id   AF-A0A645G4P9-F1
#
_cell.length_a   1.000
_cell.length_b   1.000
_cell.length_c   1.000
_cell.angle_alpha   90.00
_cell.angle_beta   90.00
_cell.angle_gamma   90.00
#
_symmetry.space_group_name_H-M   'P 1'
#
loop_
_entity.id
_entity.type
_entity.pdbx_description
1 polymer ?
#
loop_
_entity_poly.entity_id
_entity_poly.type
_entity_poly.pdbx_seq_one_letter_code
_entity_poly.pdbx_strand_id
1 'polypeptide(L)'
;MTVNAGDTVTWTAVTDLACGDLVVNGSLTADGASFTNVGSVIIGSTGSMSAAGTTFNVNNGWSNSGSFSGAGSTVVADSACSNTSTTFTGNTPFANLRANIAGHTLNFAPGSEQTVSGQLALDGVTLLGQGGTAYLTLLPGGTQTIATVGVNDVNASRGQHLAPTAVNVITGPAVNWFSAGPKPPVVIAQPVPVTGPWGLALMAGLLMAAAHRTRRQSRKSPHGRTESE
;
A
#
# COMPACT_ATOMS: atom_id res chain seq x y z
N MET A 1 26.86 -15.07 -8.60
CA MET A 1 26.93 -15.63 -9.97
C MET A 1 26.88 -14.49 -10.97
N THR A 2 27.73 -14.49 -11.99
CA THR A 2 27.79 -13.41 -12.99
C THR A 2 27.82 -13.97 -14.41
N VAL A 3 26.99 -13.43 -15.30
CA VAL A 3 27.04 -13.62 -16.75
C VAL A 3 27.51 -12.29 -17.35
N ASN A 4 28.71 -12.26 -17.95
CA ASN A 4 29.34 -11.01 -18.39
C ASN A 4 28.76 -10.54 -19.73
N ALA A 5 28.99 -9.27 -20.08
CA ALA A 5 28.55 -8.74 -21.37
C ALA A 5 29.22 -9.50 -22.53
N GLY A 6 28.41 -10.04 -23.45
CA GLY A 6 28.84 -10.92 -24.54
C GLY A 6 28.76 -12.42 -24.23
N ASP A 7 28.69 -12.82 -22.96
CA ASP A 7 28.48 -14.23 -22.60
C ASP A 7 27.05 -14.68 -22.96
N THR A 8 26.90 -15.97 -23.27
CA THR A 8 25.59 -16.65 -23.32
C THR A 8 25.66 -17.91 -22.48
N VAL A 9 24.79 -18.01 -21.48
CA VAL A 9 24.76 -19.10 -20.49
C VAL A 9 23.36 -19.71 -20.45
N THR A 10 23.28 -21.04 -20.44
CA THR A 10 22.05 -21.77 -20.14
C THR A 10 22.19 -22.42 -18.76
N TRP A 11 21.16 -22.28 -17.93
CA TRP A 11 21.14 -22.80 -16.56
C TRP A 11 19.79 -23.45 -16.25
N THR A 12 19.80 -24.71 -15.84
CA THR A 12 18.57 -25.51 -15.60
C THR A 12 18.58 -26.21 -14.24
N ALA A 13 19.59 -25.96 -13.41
CA ALA A 13 19.77 -26.59 -12.11
C ALA A 13 19.08 -25.82 -10.97
N VAL A 14 18.92 -26.49 -9.82
CA VAL A 14 18.74 -25.80 -8.54
C VAL A 14 20.09 -25.23 -8.10
N THR A 15 20.12 -24.02 -7.57
CA THR A 15 21.37 -23.34 -7.18
C THR A 15 21.16 -22.45 -5.98
N ASP A 16 21.91 -22.73 -4.92
CA ASP A 16 22.04 -21.83 -3.78
C ASP A 16 23.12 -20.79 -4.09
N LEU A 17 22.82 -19.51 -3.91
CA LEU A 17 23.79 -18.42 -4.10
C LEU A 17 24.43 -17.92 -2.80
N ALA A 18 24.11 -18.53 -1.65
CA ALA A 18 24.66 -18.22 -0.33
C ALA A 18 24.61 -16.72 0.00
N CYS A 19 23.48 -16.08 -0.29
CA CYS A 19 23.21 -14.65 -0.15
C CYS A 19 24.00 -13.72 -1.10
N GLY A 20 24.74 -14.28 -2.05
CA GLY A 20 25.34 -13.56 -3.17
C GLY A 20 24.35 -13.25 -4.30
N ASP A 21 24.74 -12.32 -5.17
CA ASP A 21 23.88 -11.82 -6.25
C ASP A 21 23.89 -12.73 -7.50
N LEU A 22 22.82 -12.65 -8.30
CA LEU A 22 22.74 -13.10 -9.68
C LEU A 22 22.83 -11.89 -10.61
N VAL A 23 23.98 -11.67 -11.23
CA VAL A 23 24.24 -10.53 -12.13
C VAL A 23 24.24 -10.99 -13.59
N VAL A 24 23.42 -10.37 -14.43
CA VAL A 24 23.28 -10.70 -15.85
C VAL A 24 23.52 -9.45 -16.69
N ASN A 25 24.70 -9.39 -17.31
CA ASN A 25 25.11 -8.35 -18.26
C ASN A 25 25.18 -8.86 -19.70
N GLY A 26 25.25 -10.18 -19.89
CA GLY A 26 25.06 -10.90 -21.16
C GLY A 26 23.72 -11.60 -21.23
N SER A 27 23.66 -12.76 -21.90
CA SER A 27 22.43 -13.55 -22.05
C SER A 27 22.37 -14.75 -21.11
N LEU A 28 21.29 -14.89 -20.36
CA LEU A 28 21.00 -16.04 -19.49
C LEU A 28 19.67 -16.70 -19.86
N THR A 29 19.69 -17.97 -20.23
CA THR A 29 18.49 -18.81 -20.34
C THR A 29 18.37 -19.65 -19.07
N ALA A 30 17.46 -19.28 -18.17
CA ALA A 30 17.27 -19.88 -16.85
C ALA A 30 15.98 -20.71 -16.73
N ASP A 31 15.37 -21.09 -17.85
CA ASP A 31 14.04 -21.70 -17.90
C ASP A 31 13.99 -23.01 -17.08
N GLY A 32 13.01 -23.12 -16.18
CA GLY A 32 12.84 -24.23 -15.25
C GLY A 32 13.83 -24.32 -14.09
N ALA A 33 14.83 -23.44 -14.00
CA ALA A 33 15.80 -23.42 -12.89
C ALA A 33 15.19 -22.93 -11.55
N SER A 34 15.94 -23.11 -10.46
CA SER A 34 15.56 -22.58 -9.15
C SER A 34 16.77 -21.96 -8.45
N PHE A 35 16.68 -20.68 -8.11
CA PHE A 35 17.72 -19.96 -7.39
C PHE A 35 17.28 -19.72 -5.94
N THR A 36 17.97 -20.33 -4.99
CA THR A 36 17.71 -20.19 -3.55
C THR A 36 18.75 -19.27 -2.90
N ASN A 37 18.34 -18.61 -1.80
CA ASN A 37 19.19 -17.70 -1.03
C ASN A 37 19.92 -16.67 -1.90
N VAL A 38 19.20 -16.08 -2.85
CA VAL A 38 19.72 -15.01 -3.70
C VAL A 38 19.79 -13.74 -2.86
N GLY A 39 20.94 -13.06 -2.87
CA GLY A 39 21.03 -11.68 -2.40
C GLY A 39 20.15 -10.80 -3.29
N SER A 40 20.70 -10.39 -4.43
CA SER A 40 20.00 -9.56 -5.42
C SER A 40 19.97 -10.21 -6.80
N VAL A 41 18.88 -10.06 -7.55
CA VAL A 41 18.86 -10.34 -9.00
C VAL A 41 19.06 -9.02 -9.74
N ILE A 42 20.09 -8.94 -10.59
CA ILE A 42 20.51 -7.70 -11.27
C ILE A 42 20.64 -7.98 -12.77
N ILE A 43 19.68 -7.52 -13.56
CA ILE A 43 19.75 -7.51 -15.02
C ILE A 43 20.26 -6.14 -15.45
N GLY A 44 21.49 -6.08 -15.93
CA GLY A 44 22.12 -4.86 -16.43
C GLY A 44 21.48 -4.38 -17.75
N SER A 45 21.79 -3.16 -18.18
CA SER A 45 21.16 -2.55 -19.37
C SER A 45 21.46 -3.25 -20.70
N THR A 46 22.53 -4.05 -20.76
CA THR A 46 22.86 -4.94 -21.89
C THR A 46 22.41 -6.39 -21.67
N GLY A 47 21.88 -6.71 -20.48
CA GLY A 47 21.52 -8.07 -20.09
C GLY A 47 20.19 -8.53 -20.66
N SER A 48 20.11 -9.81 -21.01
CA SER A 48 18.85 -10.49 -21.35
C SER A 48 18.70 -11.77 -20.53
N MET A 49 17.55 -11.96 -19.89
CA MET A 49 17.25 -13.18 -19.13
C MET A 49 15.92 -13.80 -19.59
N SER A 50 15.95 -15.05 -20.06
CA SER A 50 14.75 -15.91 -20.14
C SER A 50 14.60 -16.66 -18.82
N ALA A 51 13.38 -16.72 -18.30
CA ALA A 51 13.10 -17.34 -17.01
C ALA A 51 11.68 -17.96 -16.96
N ALA A 52 11.32 -18.74 -17.97
CA ALA A 52 10.05 -19.45 -18.02
C ALA A 52 10.00 -20.58 -16.98
N GLY A 53 9.04 -20.53 -16.04
CA GLY A 53 8.91 -21.52 -14.95
C GLY A 53 9.97 -21.41 -13.85
N THR A 54 10.94 -20.49 -13.97
CA THR A 54 12.04 -20.31 -13.01
C THR A 54 11.52 -19.81 -11.66
N THR A 55 12.11 -20.27 -10.56
CA THR A 55 11.85 -19.72 -9.22
C THR A 55 13.06 -18.96 -8.69
N PHE A 56 12.85 -17.77 -8.14
CA PHE A 56 13.87 -16.96 -7.48
C PHE A 56 13.46 -16.66 -6.04
N ASN A 57 14.31 -17.04 -5.07
CA ASN A 57 14.13 -16.74 -3.65
C ASN A 57 15.08 -15.60 -3.26
N VAL A 58 14.57 -14.37 -3.29
CA VAL A 58 15.34 -13.11 -3.32
C VAL A 58 15.25 -12.38 -1.99
N ASN A 59 16.39 -11.99 -1.43
CA ASN A 59 16.44 -11.46 -0.07
C ASN A 59 16.67 -9.95 -0.02
N ASN A 60 17.59 -9.41 -0.83
CA ASN A 60 17.98 -8.00 -0.83
C ASN A 60 17.25 -7.19 -1.92
N GLY A 61 17.15 -7.69 -3.15
CA GLY A 61 16.43 -6.96 -4.19
C GLY A 61 16.38 -7.57 -5.59
N TRP A 62 15.52 -6.98 -6.41
CA TRP A 62 15.37 -7.28 -7.82
C TRP A 62 15.55 -5.99 -8.62
N SER A 63 16.45 -5.99 -9.60
CA SER A 63 16.74 -4.84 -10.46
C SER A 63 16.72 -5.25 -11.92
N ASN A 64 15.72 -4.79 -12.68
CA ASN A 64 15.69 -4.98 -14.13
C ASN A 64 15.93 -3.67 -14.89
N SER A 65 17.15 -3.49 -15.40
CA SER A 65 17.50 -2.40 -16.33
C SER A 65 17.62 -2.86 -17.79
N GLY A 66 17.48 -4.17 -18.05
CA GLY A 66 17.63 -4.79 -19.37
C GLY A 66 16.36 -5.49 -19.84
N SER A 67 16.52 -6.66 -20.46
CA SER A 67 15.41 -7.45 -21.01
C SER A 67 15.10 -8.69 -20.14
N PHE A 68 13.84 -8.85 -19.76
CA PHE A 68 13.36 -9.99 -18.99
C PHE A 68 12.20 -10.70 -19.69
N SER A 69 12.42 -11.94 -20.10
CA SER A 69 11.44 -12.85 -20.69
C SER A 69 11.05 -13.94 -19.68
N GLY A 70 10.69 -13.52 -18.47
CA GLY A 70 10.34 -14.39 -17.35
C GLY A 70 8.90 -14.23 -16.86
N ALA A 71 7.95 -13.93 -17.76
CA ALA A 71 6.53 -13.83 -17.41
C ALA A 71 5.93 -15.15 -16.86
N GLY A 72 6.65 -16.28 -17.00
CA GLY A 72 6.35 -17.57 -16.37
C GLY A 72 7.03 -17.82 -15.01
N SER A 73 7.78 -16.86 -14.46
CA SER A 73 8.61 -17.06 -13.25
C SER A 73 7.86 -16.80 -11.94
N THR A 74 8.37 -17.39 -10.85
CA THR A 74 7.94 -17.11 -9.47
C THR A 74 9.04 -16.37 -8.73
N VAL A 75 8.75 -15.18 -8.23
CA VAL A 75 9.62 -14.47 -7.28
C VAL A 75 9.05 -14.58 -5.87
N VAL A 76 9.90 -14.96 -4.93
CA VAL A 76 9.61 -14.94 -3.49
C VAL A 76 10.56 -13.92 -2.87
N ALA A 77 10.01 -12.95 -2.14
CA ALA A 77 10.79 -12.07 -1.26
C ALA A 77 10.95 -12.75 0.10
N ASP A 78 12.19 -13.04 0.48
CA ASP A 78 12.56 -13.86 1.64
C ASP A 78 13.50 -13.12 2.60
N SER A 79 13.66 -13.64 3.81
CA SER A 79 14.55 -13.15 4.86
C SER A 79 15.59 -14.19 5.31
N ALA A 80 15.77 -15.29 4.58
CA ALA A 80 16.81 -16.31 4.84
C ALA A 80 18.21 -15.71 5.01
N CYS A 81 18.52 -14.63 4.28
CA CYS A 81 19.76 -13.87 4.39
C CYS A 81 19.75 -12.79 5.49
N SER A 82 18.85 -12.88 6.48
CA SER A 82 18.66 -11.92 7.58
C SER A 82 18.27 -10.49 7.16
N ASN A 83 17.90 -10.26 5.90
CA ASN A 83 17.36 -8.99 5.44
C ASN A 83 15.89 -8.84 5.87
N THR A 84 15.53 -7.67 6.41
CA THR A 84 14.13 -7.32 6.77
C THR A 84 13.43 -6.49 5.69
N SER A 85 14.08 -6.30 4.53
CA SER A 85 13.47 -5.64 3.38
C SER A 85 14.05 -6.17 2.06
N THR A 86 13.24 -6.12 1.00
CA THR A 86 13.64 -6.48 -0.37
C THR A 86 13.24 -5.33 -1.31
N THR A 87 14.18 -4.86 -2.13
CA THR A 87 13.97 -3.67 -2.99
C THR A 87 13.78 -4.04 -4.46
N PHE A 88 12.72 -3.53 -5.09
CA PHE A 88 12.38 -3.74 -6.50
C PHE A 88 12.64 -2.46 -7.32
N THR A 89 13.44 -2.56 -8.37
CA THR A 89 13.77 -1.47 -9.30
C THR A 89 13.61 -1.90 -10.76
N GLY A 90 13.24 -0.94 -11.61
CA GLY A 90 12.88 -1.21 -13.01
C GLY A 90 11.55 -1.94 -13.16
N ASN A 91 11.21 -2.32 -14.40
CA ASN A 91 9.90 -2.88 -14.72
C ASN A 91 9.99 -4.38 -15.03
N THR A 92 9.17 -5.21 -14.39
CA THR A 92 9.30 -6.68 -14.52
C THR A 92 7.95 -7.42 -14.51
N PRO A 93 7.66 -8.25 -15.54
CA PRO A 93 6.52 -9.17 -15.54
C PRO A 93 6.87 -10.55 -14.96
N PHE A 94 6.09 -11.03 -13.99
CA PHE A 94 6.20 -12.34 -13.34
C PHE A 94 4.92 -13.18 -13.54
N ALA A 95 5.01 -14.50 -13.33
CA ALA A 95 3.82 -15.31 -13.09
C ALA A 95 3.34 -15.11 -11.67
N ASN A 96 4.22 -15.29 -10.68
CA ASN A 96 3.84 -15.19 -9.27
C ASN A 96 4.80 -14.27 -8.51
N LEU A 97 4.26 -13.49 -7.58
CA LEU A 97 5.03 -12.74 -6.57
C LEU A 97 4.52 -13.12 -5.19
N ARG A 98 5.43 -13.49 -4.28
CA ARG A 98 5.09 -13.90 -2.91
C ARG A 98 5.95 -13.18 -1.87
N ALA A 99 5.33 -12.73 -0.78
CA ALA A 99 6.04 -12.20 0.38
C ALA A 99 5.19 -12.43 1.64
N ASN A 100 5.52 -13.46 2.42
CA ASN A 100 4.67 -13.98 3.51
C ASN A 100 5.43 -13.97 4.86
N ILE A 101 6.27 -12.95 5.08
CA ILE A 101 7.17 -12.86 6.25
C ILE A 101 6.76 -11.66 7.09
N ALA A 102 6.33 -11.92 8.32
CA ALA A 102 5.84 -10.89 9.22
C ALA A 102 6.92 -9.83 9.53
N GLY A 103 6.59 -8.57 9.25
CA GLY A 103 7.49 -7.43 9.42
C GLY A 103 8.41 -7.14 8.22
N HIS A 104 8.42 -7.97 7.17
CA HIS A 104 9.27 -7.76 6.00
C HIS A 104 8.75 -6.61 5.12
N THR A 105 9.66 -5.78 4.61
CA THR A 105 9.31 -4.57 3.85
C THR A 105 9.70 -4.67 2.39
N LEU A 106 8.73 -4.60 1.48
CA LEU A 106 8.96 -4.52 0.04
C LEU A 106 9.09 -3.05 -0.36
N ASN A 107 10.30 -2.65 -0.73
CA ASN A 107 10.58 -1.29 -1.21
C ASN A 107 10.46 -1.26 -2.75
N PHE A 108 9.75 -0.30 -3.30
CA PHE A 108 9.61 -0.14 -4.76
C PHE A 108 10.16 1.22 -5.18
N ALA A 109 11.06 1.23 -6.16
CA ALA A 109 11.64 2.47 -6.69
C ALA A 109 10.56 3.32 -7.39
N PRO A 110 10.68 4.67 -7.36
CA PRO A 110 9.68 5.55 -7.93
C PRO A 110 9.61 5.37 -9.44
N GLY A 111 8.40 5.25 -9.99
CA GLY A 111 8.16 4.96 -11.40
C GLY A 111 8.38 3.51 -11.83
N SER A 112 8.79 2.60 -10.93
CA SER A 112 8.87 1.16 -11.22
C SER A 112 7.48 0.51 -11.30
N GLU A 113 7.36 -0.57 -12.07
CA GLU A 113 6.16 -1.42 -12.12
C GLU A 113 6.52 -2.91 -12.07
N GLN A 114 6.02 -3.61 -11.05
CA GLN A 114 6.06 -5.07 -11.01
C GLN A 114 4.69 -5.61 -11.43
N THR A 115 4.65 -6.42 -12.48
CA THR A 115 3.41 -6.96 -13.07
C THR A 115 3.31 -8.45 -12.77
N VAL A 116 2.17 -8.89 -12.24
CA VAL A 116 1.91 -10.28 -11.84
C VAL A 116 0.75 -10.82 -12.68
N SER A 117 0.96 -11.93 -13.38
CA SER A 117 -0.05 -12.53 -14.28
C SER A 117 -0.84 -13.69 -13.65
N GLY A 118 -0.23 -14.42 -12.72
CA GLY A 118 -0.77 -15.55 -11.96
C GLY A 118 -1.13 -15.14 -10.53
N GLN A 119 -0.37 -15.61 -9.53
CA GLN A 119 -0.68 -15.40 -8.11
C GLN A 119 0.14 -14.27 -7.47
N LEU A 120 -0.55 -13.30 -6.85
CA LEU A 120 0.04 -12.39 -5.87
C LEU A 120 -0.31 -12.87 -4.45
N ALA A 121 0.68 -13.25 -3.65
CA ALA A 121 0.49 -13.62 -2.24
C ALA A 121 1.27 -12.66 -1.32
N LEU A 122 0.59 -12.05 -0.34
CA LEU A 122 1.19 -11.08 0.58
C LEU A 122 0.58 -11.23 1.97
N ASP A 123 1.40 -11.56 2.98
CA ASP A 123 0.94 -11.60 4.37
C ASP A 123 2.05 -11.21 5.36
N GLY A 124 1.68 -10.41 6.37
CA GLY A 124 2.57 -9.83 7.37
C GLY A 124 3.48 -8.70 6.86
N VAL A 125 3.38 -8.29 5.60
CA VAL A 125 4.37 -7.43 4.92
C VAL A 125 3.94 -5.97 4.76
N THR A 126 4.92 -5.07 4.66
CA THR A 126 4.70 -3.65 4.31
C THR A 126 5.24 -3.35 2.91
N LEU A 127 4.54 -2.55 2.12
CA LEU A 127 4.91 -2.16 0.75
C LEU A 127 5.08 -0.63 0.68
N LEU A 128 6.25 -0.15 0.28
CA LEU A 128 6.63 1.27 0.29
C LEU A 128 7.12 1.76 -1.08
N GLY A 129 6.48 2.78 -1.63
CA GLY A 129 6.99 3.57 -2.75
C GLY A 129 8.07 4.55 -2.28
N GLN A 130 9.29 4.43 -2.82
CA GLN A 130 10.46 5.15 -2.32
C GLN A 130 10.59 6.55 -2.95
N GLY A 131 9.91 7.54 -2.36
CA GLY A 131 10.00 8.94 -2.78
C GLY A 131 9.16 9.31 -4.02
N GLY A 132 8.22 8.46 -4.40
CA GLY A 132 7.28 8.68 -5.50
C GLY A 132 6.50 7.42 -5.84
N THR A 133 5.43 7.55 -6.61
CA THR A 133 4.51 6.46 -6.94
C THR A 133 5.24 5.31 -7.65
N ALA A 134 5.16 4.12 -7.06
CA ALA A 134 5.49 2.86 -7.72
C ALA A 134 4.21 2.07 -8.04
N TYR A 135 4.30 1.05 -8.88
CA TYR A 135 3.16 0.24 -9.31
C TYR A 135 3.31 -1.25 -9.01
N LEU A 136 2.24 -1.87 -8.52
CA LEU A 136 2.10 -3.32 -8.39
C LEU A 136 0.82 -3.76 -9.10
N THR A 137 0.96 -4.48 -10.19
CA THR A 137 -0.11 -4.67 -11.18
C THR A 137 -0.46 -6.16 -11.30
N LEU A 138 -1.53 -6.59 -10.63
CA LEU A 138 -2.11 -7.91 -10.87
C LEU A 138 -2.99 -7.87 -12.12
N LEU A 139 -2.63 -8.60 -13.17
CA LEU A 139 -3.37 -8.62 -14.43
C LEU A 139 -4.74 -9.31 -14.27
N PRO A 140 -5.75 -8.98 -15.11
CA PRO A 140 -7.03 -9.67 -15.13
C PRO A 140 -6.87 -11.19 -15.32
N GLY A 141 -7.59 -11.98 -14.53
CA GLY A 141 -7.47 -13.45 -14.49
C GLY A 141 -6.43 -13.97 -13.48
N GLY A 142 -5.50 -13.11 -13.04
CA GLY A 142 -4.64 -13.41 -11.89
C GLY A 142 -5.42 -13.57 -10.58
N THR A 143 -4.80 -14.20 -9.59
CA THR A 143 -5.39 -14.47 -8.27
C THR A 143 -4.62 -13.74 -7.17
N GLN A 144 -5.30 -13.43 -6.07
CA GLN A 144 -4.70 -12.77 -4.91
C GLN A 144 -4.95 -13.55 -3.63
N THR A 145 -3.93 -13.63 -2.79
CA THR A 145 -3.98 -14.20 -1.43
C THR A 145 -3.31 -13.19 -0.51
N ILE A 146 -4.06 -12.14 -0.17
CA ILE A 146 -3.56 -10.98 0.58
C ILE A 146 -4.33 -10.88 1.90
N ALA A 147 -3.59 -10.82 3.00
CA ALA A 147 -4.15 -10.74 4.35
C ALA A 147 -3.62 -9.50 5.10
N THR A 148 -2.57 -9.65 5.91
CA THR A 148 -2.04 -8.56 6.74
C THR A 148 -1.05 -7.72 5.94
N VAL A 149 -1.47 -6.60 5.35
CA VAL A 149 -0.58 -5.75 4.54
C VAL A 149 -0.64 -4.26 4.90
N GLY A 150 0.55 -3.66 4.99
CA GLY A 150 0.73 -2.20 5.05
C GLY A 150 1.11 -1.67 3.67
N VAL A 151 0.53 -0.55 3.24
CA VAL A 151 0.80 0.04 1.91
C VAL A 151 0.96 1.56 2.01
N ASN A 152 2.04 2.09 1.43
CA ASN A 152 2.26 3.51 1.21
C ASN A 152 2.92 3.77 -0.16
N ASP A 153 2.39 4.69 -0.95
CA ASP A 153 2.91 5.13 -2.26
C ASP A 153 3.10 4.02 -3.33
N VAL A 154 2.52 2.83 -3.11
CA VAL A 154 2.38 1.77 -4.12
C VAL A 154 0.95 1.80 -4.67
N ASN A 155 0.82 1.88 -6.00
CA ASN A 155 -0.45 2.05 -6.70
C ASN A 155 -0.79 0.81 -7.54
N ALA A 156 -1.98 0.24 -7.33
CA ALA A 156 -2.49 -0.91 -8.07
C ALA A 156 -3.46 -0.56 -9.21
N SER A 157 -3.64 0.72 -9.55
CA SER A 157 -4.67 1.20 -10.50
C SER A 157 -4.46 0.79 -11.97
N ARG A 158 -3.39 0.05 -12.28
CA ARG A 158 -3.11 -0.52 -13.61
C ARG A 158 -3.63 -1.97 -13.75
N GLY A 159 -4.10 -2.58 -12.66
CA GLY A 159 -4.57 -3.97 -12.63
C GLY A 159 -5.85 -4.16 -11.80
N GLN A 160 -6.05 -5.39 -11.32
CA GLN A 160 -7.15 -5.73 -10.42
C GLN A 160 -7.08 -4.94 -9.11
N HIS A 161 -8.25 -4.69 -8.51
CA HIS A 161 -8.37 -4.14 -7.16
C HIS A 161 -7.78 -5.12 -6.15
N LEU A 162 -6.69 -4.75 -5.51
CA LEU A 162 -6.02 -5.59 -4.50
C LEU A 162 -6.73 -5.53 -3.15
N ALA A 163 -6.48 -6.56 -2.33
CA ALA A 163 -6.93 -6.76 -0.95
C ALA A 163 -8.33 -6.19 -0.61
N PRO A 164 -9.38 -6.46 -1.42
CA PRO A 164 -10.67 -5.77 -1.30
C PRO A 164 -11.41 -6.05 0.02
N THR A 165 -11.05 -7.13 0.72
CA THR A 165 -11.61 -7.51 2.04
C THR A 165 -10.74 -7.09 3.23
N ALA A 166 -9.56 -6.49 2.98
CA ALA A 166 -8.61 -6.08 4.01
C ALA A 166 -8.68 -4.56 4.29
N VAL A 167 -7.87 -4.12 5.26
CA VAL A 167 -7.63 -2.71 5.56
C VAL A 167 -6.12 -2.44 5.62
N ASN A 168 -5.70 -1.22 5.32
CA ASN A 168 -4.30 -0.82 5.44
C ASN A 168 -3.87 -0.84 6.91
N VAL A 169 -2.85 -1.62 7.27
CA VAL A 169 -2.33 -1.62 8.66
C VAL A 169 -1.40 -0.46 8.98
N ILE A 170 -1.07 0.38 7.98
CA ILE A 170 -0.33 1.64 8.16
C ILE A 170 -1.09 2.83 7.57
N THR A 171 -0.62 4.04 7.84
CA THR A 171 -1.13 5.27 7.19
C THR A 171 -0.33 5.56 5.93
N GLY A 172 -1.02 5.65 4.78
CA GLY A 172 -0.41 6.03 3.51
C GLY A 172 -1.40 5.97 2.32
N PRO A 173 -1.16 6.73 1.23
CA PRO A 173 -1.81 6.49 -0.05
C PRO A 173 -1.64 5.04 -0.53
N ALA A 174 -2.77 4.35 -0.69
CA ALA A 174 -2.87 2.98 -1.18
C ALA A 174 -3.97 2.91 -2.25
N VAL A 175 -3.63 3.33 -3.48
CA VAL A 175 -4.60 3.48 -4.57
C VAL A 175 -4.92 2.11 -5.18
N ASN A 176 -6.22 1.79 -5.29
CA ASN A 176 -6.75 0.50 -5.78
C ASN A 176 -6.34 -0.73 -4.92
N TRP A 177 -6.08 -0.53 -3.62
CA TRP A 177 -5.45 -1.53 -2.74
C TRP A 177 -6.31 -2.13 -1.63
N PHE A 178 -7.41 -1.47 -1.28
CA PHE A 178 -8.35 -1.89 -0.25
C PHE A 178 -9.74 -1.43 -0.67
N SER A 179 -10.80 -2.07 -0.19
CA SER A 179 -12.11 -1.41 -0.28
C SER A 179 -12.03 -0.06 0.43
N ALA A 180 -12.74 0.95 -0.09
CA ALA A 180 -13.12 2.05 0.78
C ALA A 180 -13.90 1.43 1.95
N GLY A 181 -13.31 1.49 3.16
CA GLY A 181 -13.95 0.96 4.37
C GLY A 181 -15.35 1.54 4.53
N PRO A 182 -16.26 0.88 5.29
CA PRO A 182 -17.67 1.23 5.34
C PRO A 182 -17.85 2.74 5.44
N LYS A 183 -18.31 3.37 4.34
CA LYS A 183 -18.57 4.81 4.33
C LYS A 183 -19.45 5.09 5.55
N PRO A 184 -19.07 6.03 6.43
CA PRO A 184 -19.94 6.42 7.54
C PRO A 184 -21.34 6.61 6.96
N PRO A 185 -22.36 5.90 7.48
CA PRO A 185 -23.68 5.86 6.84
C PRO A 185 -24.09 7.31 6.63
N VAL A 186 -24.44 7.68 5.40
CA VAL A 186 -24.64 9.09 5.05
C VAL A 186 -25.72 9.63 5.97
N VAL A 187 -25.28 10.36 7.00
CA VAL A 187 -26.16 11.03 7.93
C VAL A 187 -26.73 12.17 7.12
N ILE A 188 -27.82 11.89 6.41
CA ILE A 188 -28.67 12.89 5.79
C ILE A 188 -29.02 13.81 6.94
N ALA A 189 -28.37 14.97 6.98
CA ALA A 189 -28.51 15.93 8.06
C ALA A 189 -29.94 16.46 7.99
N GLN A 190 -30.86 15.77 8.65
CA GLN A 190 -32.27 16.14 8.65
C GLN A 190 -32.33 17.57 9.18
N PRO A 191 -32.85 18.52 8.38
CA PRO A 191 -32.81 19.92 8.75
C PRO A 191 -33.62 20.10 10.02
N VAL A 192 -32.95 20.35 11.14
CA VAL A 192 -33.58 20.53 12.45
C VAL A 192 -34.59 21.66 12.29
N PRO A 193 -35.91 21.43 12.51
CA PRO A 193 -36.96 22.33 12.02
C PRO A 193 -37.15 23.56 12.92
N VAL A 194 -36.11 24.39 13.00
CA VAL A 194 -36.06 25.63 13.81
C VAL A 194 -36.79 26.83 13.18
N THR A 195 -37.25 26.69 11.93
CA THR A 195 -37.92 27.75 11.14
C THR A 195 -39.44 27.62 11.08
N GLY A 196 -40.04 26.66 11.78
CA GLY A 196 -41.51 26.57 11.89
C GLY A 196 -42.08 27.80 12.63
N PRO A 197 -43.23 28.37 12.21
CA PRO A 197 -43.81 29.57 12.84
C PRO A 197 -44.00 29.43 14.36
N TRP A 198 -44.36 28.24 14.81
CA TRP A 198 -44.52 27.90 16.23
C TRP A 198 -43.20 27.95 17.02
N GLY A 199 -42.06 27.61 16.42
CA GLY A 199 -40.74 27.70 17.06
C GLY A 199 -40.32 29.15 17.30
N LEU A 200 -40.56 30.01 16.32
CA LEU A 200 -40.34 31.47 16.45
C LEU A 200 -41.28 32.08 17.51
N ALA A 201 -42.55 31.65 17.56
CA ALA A 201 -43.49 32.08 18.59
C ALA A 201 -43.04 31.66 20.00
N LEU A 202 -42.50 30.44 20.16
CA LEU A 202 -41.98 29.94 21.44
C LEU A 202 -40.74 30.74 21.91
N MET A 203 -39.79 31.00 21.01
CA MET A 203 -38.63 31.87 21.26
C MET A 203 -39.06 33.30 21.66
N ALA A 204 -40.00 33.91 20.94
CA ALA A 204 -40.52 35.23 21.27
C ALA A 204 -41.22 35.25 22.64
N GLY A 205 -42.00 34.22 22.96
CA GLY A 205 -42.64 34.05 24.26
C GLY A 205 -41.64 33.94 25.43
N LEU A 206 -40.57 33.17 25.25
CA LEU A 206 -39.50 33.03 26.25
C LEU A 206 -38.74 34.34 26.49
N LEU A 207 -38.41 35.08 25.43
CA LEU A 207 -37.77 36.40 25.53
C LEU A 207 -38.68 37.43 26.25
N MET A 208 -39.96 37.45 25.92
CA MET A 208 -40.96 38.30 26.59
C MET A 208 -41.12 37.94 28.07
N ALA A 209 -41.15 36.65 28.41
CA ALA A 209 -41.23 36.19 29.80
C ALA A 209 -39.98 36.59 30.61
N ALA A 210 -38.78 36.45 30.03
CA ALA A 210 -37.52 36.87 30.66
C ALA A 210 -37.51 38.39 30.93
N ALA A 211 -37.86 39.20 29.93
CA ALA A 211 -37.93 40.66 30.04
C ALA A 211 -38.99 41.14 31.06
N HIS A 212 -40.09 40.40 31.22
CA HIS A 212 -41.10 40.72 32.23
C HIS A 212 -40.64 40.34 33.66
N ARG A 213 -39.83 39.28 33.80
CA ARG A 213 -39.29 38.83 35.10
C ARG A 213 -38.24 39.80 35.65
N THR A 214 -37.31 40.28 34.83
CA THR A 214 -36.28 41.26 35.23
C THR A 214 -36.91 42.60 35.63
N ARG A 215 -37.89 43.12 34.87
CA ARG A 215 -38.64 44.34 35.21
C ARG A 215 -39.37 44.23 36.57
N ARG A 216 -39.87 43.05 36.95
CA ARG A 216 -40.49 42.83 38.27
C ARG A 216 -39.48 42.78 39.42
N GLN A 217 -38.24 42.36 39.18
CA GLN A 217 -37.18 42.35 40.20
C GLN A 217 -36.63 43.76 40.47
N SER A 218 -36.39 44.56 39.41
CA SER A 218 -35.91 45.95 39.54
C SER A 218 -36.86 46.87 40.35
N ARG A 219 -38.17 46.56 40.39
CA ARG A 219 -39.16 47.28 41.20
C ARG A 219 -39.21 46.88 42.69
N LYS A 220 -38.33 45.99 43.18
CA LYS A 220 -38.32 45.48 44.56
C LYS A 220 -37.11 45.88 45.41
N SER A 221 -36.56 47.08 45.20
CA SER A 221 -35.53 47.67 46.08
C SER A 221 -36.06 48.84 46.91
N PRO A 222 -36.74 48.58 48.06
CA PRO A 222 -37.10 49.62 49.01
C PRO A 222 -35.98 49.90 50.04
N HIS A 223 -35.60 51.18 50.12
CA HIS A 223 -35.36 51.93 51.37
C HIS A 223 -34.17 51.62 52.32
N GLY A 224 -33.51 52.68 52.79
CA GLY A 224 -33.00 52.78 54.17
C GLY A 224 -31.63 53.46 54.35
N ARG A 225 -31.59 54.47 55.24
CA ARG A 225 -30.45 55.29 55.76
C ARG A 225 -30.08 56.56 54.98
N THR A 226 -29.94 57.77 55.55
CA THR A 226 -29.72 58.30 56.95
C THR A 226 -28.36 57.98 57.59
N GLU A 227 -27.71 58.85 58.37
CA GLU A 227 -28.00 60.26 58.72
C GLU A 227 -27.44 61.18 57.58
N SER A 228 -26.91 62.41 57.67
CA SER A 228 -26.69 63.48 58.68
C SER A 228 -26.73 64.85 57.92
N GLU A 229 -26.48 66.06 58.45
CA GLU A 229 -26.03 66.59 59.76
C GLU A 229 -26.80 67.90 60.05
#